data_AF-A0A9E2R9I7-F1
#
_entry.id   AF-A0A9E2R9I7-F1
#
_cell.length_a   1.000
_cell.length_b   1.000
_cell.length_c   1.000
_cell.angle_alpha   90.00
_cell.angle_beta   90.00
_cell.angle_gamma   90.00
#
_symmetry.space_group_name_H-M   'P 1'
#
loop_
_entity.id
_entity.type
_entity.pdbx_description
1 polymer ?
#
loop_
_entity_poly.entity_id
_entity_poly.type
_entity_poly.pdbx_seq_one_letter_code
_entity_poly.pdbx_strand_id
1 'polypeptide(L)'
;MDKSKVASKSHFNATLRWVDLTVALVMVHKGMTLESETRRTLVEDRLNRWRGNRSMDWQPTAYDIDQLVEATTRWSFDEMQMPVFEAADEPSVPGMLPGETGE
;
A
#
# COMPACT_ATOMS: atom_id res chain seq x y z
N MET A 1 11.73 14.26 -7.15
CA MET A 1 12.73 13.39 -6.47
C MET A 1 13.27 12.43 -7.53
N ASP A 2 14.59 12.27 -7.65
CA ASP A 2 15.18 11.34 -8.62
C ASP A 2 14.92 9.90 -8.17
N LYS A 3 14.02 9.21 -8.89
CA LYS A 3 13.53 7.89 -8.50
C LYS A 3 14.57 6.78 -8.66
N SER A 4 15.69 7.06 -9.34
CA SER A 4 16.82 6.12 -9.51
C SER A 4 17.75 6.04 -8.30
N LYS A 5 17.64 6.99 -7.36
CA LYS A 5 18.50 7.01 -6.16
C LYS A 5 18.04 5.98 -5.14
N VAL A 6 19.02 5.36 -4.47
CA VAL A 6 18.79 4.54 -3.28
C VAL A 6 17.95 5.32 -2.28
N ALA A 7 16.88 4.69 -1.81
CA ALA A 7 15.98 5.30 -0.86
C ALA A 7 16.67 5.53 0.49
N SER A 8 16.31 6.61 1.18
CA SER A 8 16.76 6.79 2.56
C SER A 8 16.26 5.64 3.43
N LYS A 9 17.08 5.22 4.40
CA LYS A 9 16.72 4.15 5.34
C LYS A 9 15.40 4.45 6.07
N SER A 10 15.16 5.71 6.41
CA SER A 10 13.92 6.15 7.06
C SER A 10 12.70 5.96 6.18
N HIS A 11 12.78 6.30 4.89
CA HIS A 11 11.67 6.06 3.95
C HIS A 11 11.40 4.57 3.78
N PHE A 12 12.45 3.76 3.57
CA PHE A 12 12.28 2.31 3.44
C PHE A 12 11.63 1.69 4.69
N ASN A 13 12.10 2.05 5.90
CA ASN A 13 11.50 1.57 7.15
C ASN A 13 10.04 2.01 7.32
N ALA A 14 9.70 3.23 6.90
CA ALA A 14 8.31 3.70 6.92
C ALA A 14 7.43 2.86 5.98
N THR A 15 7.91 2.56 4.77
CA THR A 15 7.22 1.68 3.82
C THR A 15 7.02 0.28 4.39
N LEU A 16 8.03 -0.31 5.04
CA LEU A 16 7.88 -1.63 5.66
C LEU A 16 6.81 -1.65 6.75
N ARG A 17 6.73 -0.60 7.59
CA ARG A 17 5.67 -0.46 8.59
C ARG A 17 4.30 -0.31 7.94
N TRP A 18 4.22 0.43 6.84
CA TRP A 18 2.96 0.61 6.11
C TRP A 18 2.48 -0.72 5.48
N VAL A 19 3.38 -1.56 4.97
CA VAL A 19 3.04 -2.92 4.49
C VAL A 19 2.49 -3.77 5.63
N ASP A 20 3.15 -3.78 6.80
CA ASP A 20 2.68 -4.52 7.99
C ASP A 20 1.27 -4.09 8.42
N LEU A 21 1.01 -2.79 8.48
CA LEU A 21 -0.31 -2.25 8.84
C LEU A 21 -1.38 -2.61 7.81
N THR A 22 -1.05 -2.57 6.52
CA THR A 22 -2.00 -2.95 5.46
C THR A 22 -2.34 -4.44 5.52
N VAL A 23 -1.35 -5.30 5.82
CA VAL A 23 -1.59 -6.72 6.05
C VAL A 23 -2.49 -6.93 7.27
N ALA A 24 -2.22 -6.25 8.38
CA ALA A 24 -3.06 -6.33 9.57
C ALA A 24 -4.51 -5.90 9.28
N LEU A 25 -4.70 -4.85 8.48
CA LEU A 25 -6.03 -4.40 8.08
C LEU A 25 -6.78 -5.47 7.27
N VAL A 26 -6.13 -6.06 6.25
CA VAL A 26 -6.70 -7.16 5.46
C VAL A 26 -7.08 -8.34 6.35
N MET A 27 -6.22 -8.71 7.30
CA MET A 27 -6.50 -9.79 8.25
C MET A 27 -7.76 -9.49 9.07
N VAL A 28 -7.89 -8.27 9.62
CA VAL A 28 -9.08 -7.86 10.37
C VAL A 28 -10.32 -7.91 9.50
N HIS A 29 -10.26 -7.38 8.27
CA HIS A 29 -11.39 -7.39 7.34
C HIS A 29 -11.88 -8.82 7.04
N LYS A 30 -10.94 -9.76 6.89
CA LYS A 30 -11.25 -11.18 6.64
C LYS A 30 -11.64 -11.96 7.90
N GLY A 31 -11.74 -11.31 9.06
CA GLY A 31 -12.05 -11.96 10.33
C GLY A 31 -10.93 -12.86 10.88
N MET A 32 -9.70 -12.66 10.43
CA MET A 32 -8.53 -13.42 10.88
C MET A 32 -8.01 -12.88 12.22
N THR A 33 -7.44 -13.75 13.06
CA THR A 33 -6.73 -13.34 14.28
C THR A 33 -5.42 -12.65 13.92
N LEU A 34 -5.06 -11.58 14.63
CA LEU A 34 -3.80 -10.84 14.46
C LEU A 34 -2.59 -11.57 15.06
N GLU A 35 -2.56 -12.89 14.96
CA GLU A 35 -1.44 -13.69 15.44
C GLU A 35 -0.14 -13.29 14.75
N SER A 36 0.91 -13.12 15.56
CA SER A 36 2.19 -12.56 15.12
C SER A 36 2.82 -13.38 13.98
N GLU A 37 2.70 -14.71 14.03
CA GLU A 37 3.29 -15.61 13.03
C GLU A 37 2.56 -15.55 11.69
N THR A 38 1.23 -15.61 11.69
CA THR A 38 0.40 -15.49 10.48
C THR A 38 0.63 -14.15 9.80
N ARG A 39 0.60 -13.06 10.58
CA ARG A 39 0.87 -11.71 10.05
C ARG A 39 2.27 -11.64 9.45
N ARG A 40 3.30 -12.11 10.17
CA ARG A 40 4.67 -12.12 9.69
C ARG A 40 4.81 -12.89 8.38
N THR A 41 4.18 -14.05 8.28
CA THR A 41 4.20 -14.88 7.07
C THR A 41 3.60 -14.14 5.86
N LEU A 42 2.48 -13.46 6.05
CA LEU A 42 1.86 -12.66 4.99
C LEU A 42 2.74 -11.47 4.58
N VAL A 43 3.31 -10.75 5.54
CA VAL A 43 4.25 -9.64 5.26
C VAL A 43 5.47 -10.15 4.48
N GLU A 44 6.07 -11.25 4.92
CA GLU A 44 7.22 -11.88 4.25
C GLU A 44 6.88 -12.32 2.82
N ASP A 45 5.73 -12.95 2.59
CA ASP A 45 5.27 -13.30 1.23
C ASP A 45 5.15 -12.07 0.32
N ARG A 46 4.60 -10.95 0.83
CA ARG A 46 4.54 -9.68 0.07
C ARG A 46 5.92 -9.16 -0.28
N LEU A 47 6.81 -9.06 0.71
CA LEU A 47 8.17 -8.55 0.52
C LEU A 47 9.00 -9.44 -0.41
N ASN A 48 8.85 -10.76 -0.32
CA ASN A 48 9.54 -11.73 -1.18
C ASN A 48 9.08 -11.61 -2.63
N ARG A 49 7.77 -11.49 -2.89
CA ARG A 49 7.23 -11.27 -4.24
C ARG A 49 7.73 -9.98 -4.85
N TRP A 50 7.73 -8.89 -4.08
CA TRP A 50 8.25 -7.60 -4.53
C TRP A 50 9.75 -7.64 -4.80
N ARG A 51 10.53 -8.26 -3.90
CA ARG A 51 11.98 -8.37 -4.04
C ARG A 51 12.37 -9.24 -5.24
N GLY A 52 11.64 -10.32 -5.51
CA GLY A 52 11.94 -11.26 -6.58
C GLY A 52 13.34 -11.87 -6.44
N ASN A 53 14.09 -11.94 -7.55
CA ASN A 53 15.43 -12.56 -7.59
C ASN A 53 16.59 -11.61 -7.20
N ARG A 54 16.29 -10.46 -6.58
CA ARG A 54 17.33 -9.48 -6.21
C ARG A 54 18.21 -10.01 -5.08
N SER A 55 19.51 -9.71 -5.16
CA SER A 55 20.53 -10.16 -4.21
C SER A 55 20.27 -9.64 -2.78
N MET A 56 20.94 -10.22 -1.78
CA MET A 56 20.75 -9.84 -0.37
C MET A 56 21.34 -8.47 -0.02
N ASP A 57 22.33 -8.02 -0.78
CA ASP A 57 23.00 -6.73 -0.65
C ASP A 57 22.32 -5.60 -1.46
N TRP A 58 21.30 -5.94 -2.24
CA TRP A 58 20.56 -4.95 -3.03
C TRP A 58 19.86 -3.92 -2.14
N GLN A 59 20.02 -2.65 -2.49
CA GLN A 59 19.37 -1.53 -1.81
C GLN A 59 18.24 -0.97 -2.68
N PRO A 60 17.00 -0.88 -2.17
CA PRO A 60 15.88 -0.39 -2.95
C PRO A 60 16.02 1.10 -3.26
N THR A 61 15.69 1.47 -4.50
CA THR A 61 15.56 2.87 -4.90
C THR A 61 14.22 3.44 -4.48
N ALA A 62 14.05 4.75 -4.61
CA ALA A 62 12.74 5.36 -4.43
C ALA A 62 11.69 4.79 -5.42
N TYR A 63 12.09 4.45 -6.65
CA TYR A 63 11.21 3.76 -7.60
C TYR A 63 10.78 2.38 -7.08
N ASP A 64 11.69 1.59 -6.53
CA ASP A 64 11.35 0.27 -6.02
C ASP A 64 10.38 0.35 -4.83
N ILE A 65 10.51 1.39 -4.00
CA ILE A 65 9.55 1.67 -2.92
C ILE A 65 8.17 1.99 -3.49
N ASP A 66 8.08 2.85 -4.52
CA ASP A 66 6.80 3.16 -5.17
C ASP A 66 6.13 1.86 -5.69
N GLN A 67 6.91 0.98 -6.32
CA GLN A 67 6.42 -0.32 -6.80
C GLN A 67 5.94 -1.23 -5.67
N LEU A 68 6.57 -1.20 -4.49
CA LEU A 68 6.11 -1.95 -3.31
C LEU A 68 4.75 -1.43 -2.84
N VAL A 69 4.61 -0.11 -2.72
CA VAL A 69 3.36 0.53 -2.28
C VAL A 69 2.22 0.22 -3.24
N GLU A 70 2.45 0.33 -4.55
CA GLU A 70 1.46 0.00 -5.57
C GLU A 70 1.05 -1.48 -5.50
N ALA A 71 2.03 -2.40 -5.44
CA ALA A 71 1.76 -3.82 -5.37
C ALA A 71 0.95 -4.22 -4.12
N THR A 72 1.27 -3.64 -2.96
CA THR A 72 0.54 -3.90 -1.72
C THR A 72 -0.85 -3.27 -1.74
N THR A 73 -1.01 -2.08 -2.32
CA THR A 73 -2.33 -1.41 -2.48
C THR A 73 -3.26 -2.22 -3.37
N ARG A 74 -2.73 -2.74 -4.49
CA ARG A 74 -3.49 -3.62 -5.38
C ARG A 74 -3.89 -4.92 -4.69
N TRP A 75 -2.94 -5.54 -3.97
CA TRP A 75 -3.23 -6.74 -3.20
C TRP A 75 -4.32 -6.50 -2.15
N SER A 76 -4.28 -5.41 -1.42
CA SER A 76 -5.29 -5.13 -0.39
C SER A 76 -6.66 -4.87 -0.99
N PHE A 77 -6.73 -4.22 -2.16
CA PHE A 77 -7.96 -4.10 -2.94
C PHE A 77 -8.49 -5.47 -3.38
N ASP A 78 -7.64 -6.35 -3.90
CA ASP A 78 -8.04 -7.70 -4.34
C ASP A 78 -8.60 -8.53 -3.17
N GLU A 79 -8.03 -8.39 -1.96
CA GLU A 79 -8.46 -9.14 -0.78
C GLU A 79 -9.74 -8.61 -0.12
N MET A 80 -9.98 -7.29 -0.19
CA MET A 80 -11.11 -6.65 0.51
C MET A 80 -12.22 -6.16 -0.43
N GLN A 81 -11.98 -6.15 -1.74
CA GLN A 81 -12.89 -5.64 -2.77
C GLN A 81 -13.33 -4.18 -2.52
N MET A 82 -12.51 -3.42 -1.81
CA MET A 82 -12.75 -2.01 -1.50
C MET A 82 -11.43 -1.23 -1.52
N PRO A 83 -11.44 0.05 -1.91
CA PRO A 83 -10.27 0.90 -1.77
C PRO A 83 -9.91 1.07 -0.29
N VAL A 84 -8.67 0.71 0.05
CA VAL A 84 -8.13 0.91 1.42
C VAL A 84 -7.85 2.38 1.70
N PHE A 85 -7.51 3.08 0.64
CA PHE A 85 -7.24 4.49 0.62
C PHE A 85 -8.14 5.03 -0.48
N GLU A 86 -9.34 5.47 -0.11
CA GLU A 86 -10.03 6.43 -0.96
C GLU A 86 -9.04 7.57 -1.13
N ALA A 87 -8.66 7.86 -2.39
CA ALA A 87 -8.24 9.22 -2.68
C ALA A 87 -9.35 10.09 -2.10
N ALA A 88 -9.00 11.09 -1.29
CA ALA A 88 -9.98 12.08 -0.86
C ALA A 88 -10.43 12.81 -2.13
N ASP A 89 -11.32 12.18 -2.90
CA ASP A 89 -12.16 12.88 -3.85
C ASP A 89 -12.93 13.88 -2.98
N GLU A 90 -12.82 15.13 -3.40
CA GLU A 90 -13.41 16.29 -2.73
C GLU A 90 -14.79 15.94 -2.19
N PRO A 91 -15.17 16.43 -0.99
CA PRO A 91 -16.47 16.13 -0.42
C PRO A 91 -17.52 16.40 -1.48
N SER A 92 -18.15 15.33 -1.98
CA SER A 92 -19.28 15.43 -2.89
C SER A 92 -20.35 16.17 -2.13
N VAL A 93 -20.47 17.47 -2.37
CA VAL A 93 -21.50 18.32 -1.77
C VAL A 93 -22.83 17.73 -2.22
N PRO A 94 -23.65 17.17 -1.31
CA PRO A 94 -24.94 16.63 -1.70
C PRO A 94 -25.82 17.82 -2.08
N GLY A 95 -26.10 18.01 -3.37
CA GLY A 95 -27.10 18.98 -3.81
C GLY A 95 -26.88 19.67 -5.16
N MET A 96 -25.73 19.57 -5.81
CA MET A 96 -25.55 20.19 -7.13
C MET A 96 -25.98 19.24 -8.24
N LEU A 97 -27.20 19.43 -8.74
CA LEU A 97 -27.62 18.86 -10.02
C LEU A 97 -26.88 19.58 -11.16
N PRO A 98 -26.40 18.86 -12.19
CA PRO A 98 -25.77 19.49 -13.34
C PRO A 98 -26.86 20.15 -14.19
N GLY A 99 -26.95 21.48 -14.14
CA GLY A 99 -27.94 22.19 -14.96
C GLY A 99 -28.15 23.68 -14.70
N GLU A 100 -27.57 24.29 -13.67
CA GLU A 100 -27.72 25.74 -13.44
C GLU A 100 -26.52 26.50 -13.99
N THR A 101 -26.54 26.75 -15.30
CA THR A 101 -25.87 27.95 -15.85
C THR A 101 -26.68 29.16 -15.41
N GLY A 102 -26.22 29.85 -14.38
CA GLY A 102 -26.69 31.18 -13.99
C GLY A 102 -25.77 32.24 -14.57
N GLU A 103 -26.37 33.16 -15.32
CA GLU A 103 -25.80 34.34 -15.99
C GLU A 103 -25.00 35.29 -15.09
#